data_AF-A0A2I0WIG6-F1
#
_entry.id   AF-A0A2I0WIG6-F1
#
_cell.length_a   1.000
_cell.length_b   1.000
_cell.length_c   1.000
_cell.angle_alpha   90.00
_cell.angle_beta   90.00
_cell.angle_gamma   90.00
#
_symmetry.space_group_name_H-M   'P 1'
#
loop_
_entity.id
_entity.type
_entity.pdbx_description
1 polymer ?
#
loop_
_entity_poly.entity_id
_entity_poly.type
_entity_poly.pdbx_seq_one_letter_code
_entity_poly.pdbx_strand_id
1 'polypeptide(L)'
;MFDLQNVVISIPLPATREAPNVLQIDGEWRYNSRSSTLEWSILLIENTNRSGSMEFVLPPADPSAFFPINISFNAAKTFSDAKVRLV
;
A
#
# COMPACT_ATOMS: atom_id res chain seq x y z
N MET A 1 -9.94 -13.08 -12.46
CA MET A 1 -9.13 -11.98 -11.90
C MET A 1 -9.01 -12.19 -10.39
N PHE A 2 -7.95 -11.68 -9.75
CA PHE A 2 -7.72 -11.85 -8.31
C PHE A 2 -8.30 -10.66 -7.55
N ASP A 3 -9.08 -10.96 -6.52
CA ASP A 3 -9.57 -9.97 -5.58
C ASP A 3 -8.54 -9.89 -4.44
N LEU A 4 -8.01 -8.70 -4.21
CA LEU A 4 -7.00 -8.46 -3.17
C LEU A 4 -7.70 -7.85 -1.96
N GLN A 5 -7.51 -8.46 -0.80
CA GLN A 5 -8.11 -8.03 0.45
C GLN A 5 -7.03 -7.48 1.39
N ASN A 6 -7.41 -6.50 2.21
CA ASN A 6 -6.52 -5.90 3.22
C ASN A 6 -5.18 -5.46 2.62
N VAL A 7 -5.25 -4.76 1.48
CA VAL A 7 -4.07 -4.28 0.77
C VAL A 7 -3.44 -3.16 1.60
N VAL A 8 -2.15 -3.29 1.91
CA VAL A 8 -1.36 -2.26 2.57
C VAL A 8 -0.13 -1.97 1.72
N ILE A 9 -0.05 -0.75 1.17
CA ILE A 9 1.10 -0.23 0.44
C ILE A 9 1.91 0.61 1.42
N SER A 10 3.11 0.14 1.75
CA SER A 10 4.02 0.77 2.71
C SER A 10 5.12 1.52 1.97
N ILE A 11 5.08 2.85 2.07
CA ILE A 11 6.01 3.78 1.43
C ILE A 11 6.99 4.26 2.50
N PRO A 12 8.28 3.91 2.43
CA PRO A 12 9.31 4.50 3.27
C PRO A 12 9.33 6.01 3.04
N LEU A 13 9.43 6.79 4.11
CA LEU A 13 9.62 8.23 4.02
C LEU A 13 11.01 8.58 4.55
N PRO A 14 11.67 9.61 3.98
CA PRO A 14 12.88 10.18 4.56
C PRO A 14 12.60 10.56 6.02
N ALA A 15 13.64 10.61 6.86
CA ALA A 15 13.48 10.94 8.27
C ALA A 15 12.87 12.36 8.41
N THR A 16 11.58 12.42 8.73
CA THR A 16 10.85 13.67 8.95
C THR A 16 10.50 13.79 10.43
N ARG A 17 10.40 15.03 10.92
CA ARG A 17 9.87 15.29 12.27
C ARG A 17 8.34 15.34 12.30
N GLU A 18 7.73 15.54 11.13
CA GLU A 18 6.30 15.79 10.96
C GLU A 18 5.69 14.78 9.99
N ALA A 19 4.44 14.40 10.24
CA ALA A 19 3.71 13.48 9.37
C ALA A 19 3.51 14.09 7.96
N PRO A 20 3.45 13.27 6.90
CA PRO A 20 3.10 13.74 5.56
C PRO A 20 1.74 14.42 5.54
N ASN A 21 1.61 15.48 4.73
CA ASN A 21 0.32 16.11 4.47
C ASN A 21 -0.37 15.37 3.31
N VAL A 22 -1.32 14.50 3.61
CA VAL A 22 -2.09 13.75 2.60
C VAL A 22 -3.22 14.63 2.06
N LEU A 23 -3.20 14.89 0.76
CA LEU A 23 -4.16 15.76 0.06
C LEU A 23 -5.35 14.98 -0.49
N GLN A 24 -5.08 13.83 -1.10
CA GLN A 24 -6.08 12.96 -1.69
C GLN A 24 -5.69 11.50 -1.45
N ILE A 25 -6.69 10.65 -1.25
CA ILE A 25 -6.49 9.22 -1.09
C ILE A 25 -7.73 8.42 -1.46
N ASP A 26 -7.51 7.32 -2.18
CA ASP A 26 -8.49 6.24 -2.34
C ASP A 26 -8.25 5.18 -1.25
N GLY A 27 -9.00 5.21 -0.16
CA GLY A 27 -8.84 4.32 0.99
C GLY A 27 -8.44 5.07 2.27
N GLU A 28 -7.65 4.43 3.12
CA GLU A 28 -7.19 4.99 4.39
C GLU A 28 -5.67 5.09 4.46
N TRP A 29 -5.14 5.96 5.32
CA TRP A 29 -3.70 6.05 5.55
C TRP A 29 -3.33 6.17 7.02
N ARG A 30 -2.10 5.77 7.31
CA ARG A 30 -1.47 5.93 8.62
C ARG A 30 0.01 6.25 8.45
N TYR A 31 0.54 7.16 9.27
CA TYR A 31 1.98 7.40 9.35
C TYR A 31 2.56 6.80 10.64
N ASN A 32 3.56 5.93 10.48
CA ASN A 32 4.32 5.37 11.59
C ASN A 32 5.65 6.13 11.73
N SER A 33 5.72 7.03 12.72
CA SER A 33 6.91 7.84 12.97
C SER A 33 8.12 7.04 13.46
N ARG A 34 7.91 5.86 14.08
CA ARG A 34 9.01 5.00 14.56
C ARG A 34 9.78 4.38 13.40
N SER A 35 9.08 3.94 12.36
CA SER A 35 9.69 3.35 11.17
C SER A 35 9.82 4.33 9.99
N SER A 36 9.36 5.57 10.17
CA SER A 36 9.23 6.58 9.10
C SER A 36 8.54 6.00 7.86
N THR A 37 7.34 5.45 8.04
CA THR A 37 6.61 4.77 6.97
C THR A 37 5.20 5.31 6.83
N LEU A 38 4.81 5.64 5.60
CA LEU A 38 3.43 5.94 5.24
C LEU A 38 2.76 4.65 4.75
N GLU A 39 1.70 4.25 5.42
CA GLU A 39 0.91 3.08 5.07
C GLU A 39 -0.39 3.54 4.41
N TRP A 40 -0.62 3.07 3.19
CA TRP A 40 -1.86 3.25 2.43
C TRP A 40 -2.64 1.94 2.43
N SER A 41 -3.83 1.96 3.02
CA SER A 41 -4.69 0.79 3.18
C SER A 41 -5.92 0.85 2.28
N ILE A 42 -6.19 -0.23 1.55
CA ILE A 42 -7.39 -0.45 0.74
C ILE A 42 -7.99 -1.79 1.13
N LEU A 43 -9.25 -1.79 1.60
CA LEU A 43 -9.90 -3.00 2.11
C LEU A 43 -10.09 -4.08 1.04
N LEU A 44 -10.50 -3.68 -0.16
CA LEU A 44 -10.78 -4.59 -1.28
C LEU A 44 -10.42 -3.93 -2.60
N ILE A 45 -9.59 -4.59 -3.41
CA ILE A 45 -9.35 -4.26 -4.81
C ILE A 45 -9.90 -5.39 -5.67
N GLU A 46 -10.88 -5.06 -6.50
CA GLU A 46 -11.57 -5.97 -7.41
C GLU A 46 -11.83 -5.30 -8.77
N ASN A 47 -12.67 -5.89 -9.62
CA ASN A 47 -12.82 -5.45 -11.01
C ASN A 47 -13.46 -4.07 -11.19
N THR A 48 -14.21 -3.61 -10.20
CA THR A 48 -14.91 -2.32 -10.20
C THR A 48 -14.01 -1.16 -9.77
N ASN A 49 -12.88 -1.42 -9.09
CA ASN A 49 -11.99 -0.43 -8.50
C ASN A 49 -10.50 -0.80 -8.67
N ARG A 50 -10.11 -1.12 -9.92
CA ARG A 50 -8.75 -1.55 -10.29
C ARG A 50 -7.68 -0.48 -10.23
N SER A 51 -8.04 0.74 -9.88
CA SER A 51 -7.13 1.88 -9.83
C SER A 51 -7.46 2.73 -8.61
N GLY A 52 -6.43 3.25 -8.00
CA GLY A 52 -6.51 4.16 -6.88
C GLY A 52 -5.27 5.06 -6.88
N SER A 53 -5.37 6.15 -6.16
CA SER A 53 -4.36 7.19 -6.07
C SER A 53 -4.21 7.65 -4.62
N MET A 54 -3.00 8.08 -4.30
CA MET A 54 -2.69 8.78 -3.07
C MET A 54 -1.77 9.94 -3.43
N GLU A 55 -2.12 11.14 -2.97
CA GLU A 55 -1.31 12.34 -3.12
C GLU A 55 -0.94 12.87 -1.74
N PHE A 56 0.35 13.12 -1.53
CA PHE A 56 0.84 13.69 -0.29
C PHE A 56 2.03 14.62 -0.54
N VAL A 57 2.25 15.54 0.39
CA VAL A 57 3.31 16.54 0.33
C VAL A 57 4.27 16.34 1.49
N LEU A 58 5.56 16.48 1.19
CA LEU A 58 6.67 16.44 2.13
C LEU A 58 7.68 17.56 1.82
N PRO A 59 8.54 17.91 2.79
CA PRO A 59 9.72 18.72 2.51
C PRO A 59 10.60 18.09 1.42
N PRO A 60 11.42 18.88 0.70
CA PRO A 60 12.35 18.37 -0.29
C PRO A 60 13.25 17.27 0.30
N ALA A 61 13.31 16.14 -0.42
CA ALA A 61 14.09 14.98 -0.03
C ALA A 61 14.61 14.24 -1.27
N ASP A 62 15.59 13.37 -1.07
CA ASP A 62 16.09 12.49 -2.11
C ASP A 62 14.97 11.51 -2.55
N PRO A 63 14.60 11.45 -3.84
CA PRO A 63 13.58 10.52 -4.34
C PRO A 63 13.88 9.04 -4.07
N SER A 64 15.15 8.67 -3.91
CA SER A 64 15.53 7.28 -3.58
C SER A 64 15.08 6.87 -2.19
N ALA A 65 14.82 7.82 -1.28
CA ALA A 65 14.36 7.56 0.08
C ALA A 65 12.93 6.99 0.14
N PHE A 66 12.17 7.06 -0.95
CA PHE A 66 10.81 6.50 -1.04
C PHE A 66 10.78 5.02 -1.41
N PHE A 67 11.94 4.37 -1.54
CA PHE A 67 12.06 3.01 -2.04
C PHE A 67 12.87 2.11 -1.09
N PRO A 68 12.58 0.80 -1.05
CA PRO A 68 11.54 0.11 -1.81
C PRO A 68 10.14 0.30 -1.20
N ILE A 69 9.13 0.42 -2.07
CA ILE A 69 7.73 0.35 -1.65
C ILE A 69 7.36 -1.12 -1.45
N ASN A 70 6.81 -1.45 -0.28
CA ASN A 70 6.36 -2.80 0.03
C ASN A 70 4.85 -2.90 -0.09
N ILE A 71 4.34 -4.02 -0.60
CA ILE A 71 2.91 -4.26 -0.74
C ILE A 71 2.58 -5.58 -0.01
N SER A 72 1.63 -5.51 0.92
CA SER A 72 1.07 -6.67 1.62
C SER A 72 -0.42 -6.78 1.29
N PHE A 73 -0.91 -7.99 1.08
CA PHE A 73 -2.32 -8.25 0.83
C PHE A 73 -2.65 -9.73 1.09
N ASN A 74 -3.94 -10.01 1.19
CA ASN A 74 -4.49 -11.36 1.25
C ASN A 74 -5.24 -11.66 -0.05
N ALA A 75 -5.19 -12.91 -0.51
CA ALA A 75 -5.98 -13.38 -1.63
C ALA A 75 -6.55 -14.77 -1.31
N ALA A 76 -7.84 -14.98 -1.60
CA ALA A 76 -8.50 -16.27 -1.38
C ALA A 76 -8.13 -17.33 -2.42
N LYS A 77 -7.56 -16.92 -3.55
CA LYS A 77 -7.14 -17.80 -4.65
C LYS A 77 -5.62 -17.81 -4.70
N THR A 78 -5.04 -18.94 -5.11
CA THR A 78 -3.60 -19.04 -5.38
C THR A 78 -3.27 -18.38 -6.71
N PHE A 79 -2.22 -17.55 -6.76
CA PHE A 79 -1.77 -16.94 -8.01
C PHE A 79 -1.47 -17.98 -9.11
N SER A 80 -0.83 -19.10 -8.74
CA SER A 80 -0.38 -20.16 -9.66
C SER A 80 -1.48 -21.13 -10.14
N ASP A 81 -2.75 -20.90 -9.81
CA ASP A 81 -3.90 -21.81 -10.06
C ASP A 81 -3.67 -23.28 -9.62
N ALA A 82 -2.80 -23.49 -8.63
CA ALA A 82 -2.53 -24.82 -8.09
C ALA A 82 -3.77 -25.33 -7.32
N LYS A 83 -4.22 -26.53 -7.65
CA LYS A 83 -5.42 -27.16 -7.06
C LYS A 83 -5.04 -28.43 -6.35
N VAL A 84 -5.54 -28.60 -5.13
CA VAL A 84 -5.47 -29.87 -4.41
C VAL A 84 -6.58 -30.78 -4.93
N ARG A 85 -6.24 -31.98 -5.38
CA ARG A 85 -7.20 -33.06 -5.67
C ARG A 85 -7.04 -34.17 -4.65
N LEU A 86 -8.16 -34.74 -4.23
CA LEU A 86 -8.20 -36.01 -3.51
C LEU A 86 -7.91 -37.15 -4.49
N VAL A 87 -7.11 -38.12 -4.04
CA VAL A 87 -6.74 -39.34 -4.77
C VAL A 87 -7.67 -40.47 -4.35
#